data_AF-A0A427ATH7-F1
#
_entry.id   AF-A0A427ATH7-F1
#
_cell.length_a   1.000
_cell.length_b   1.000
_cell.length_c   1.000
_cell.angle_alpha   90.00
_cell.angle_beta   90.00
_cell.angle_gamma   90.00
#
_symmetry.space_group_name_H-M   'P 1'
#
loop_
_entity.id
_entity.type
_entity.pdbx_description
1 polymer ?
#
loop_
_entity_poly.entity_id
_entity_poly.type
_entity_poly.pdbx_seq_one_letter_code
_entity_poly.pdbx_strand_id
1 'polypeptide(L)'
;MALYDLSDVLMCRVFPTTLRGPTRMWYGRLQSATIISFDQLTRELEQNFLANIRPKPMVASLLGIAQGREEPLAQFVNRFATESRAIPNAHPSLVVQAFLMGIRPSKLF
;
A
#
# COMPACT_ATOMS: atom_id res chain seq x y z
N MET A 1 -1.15 33.68 -21.56
CA MET A 1 -2.12 32.57 -21.38
C MET A 1 -1.87 31.43 -22.38
N ALA A 2 -1.63 31.68 -23.67
CA ALA A 2 -1.40 30.60 -24.67
C ALA A 2 -0.18 29.67 -24.45
N LEU A 3 0.88 30.13 -23.76
CA LEU A 3 2.06 29.30 -23.47
C LEU A 3 1.76 28.18 -22.45
N TYR A 4 0.87 28.44 -21.49
CA TYR A 4 0.49 27.46 -20.48
C TYR A 4 -0.40 26.37 -21.10
N ASP A 5 -1.38 26.75 -21.93
CA ASP A 5 -2.24 25.77 -22.62
C ASP A 5 -1.45 24.88 -23.59
N LEU A 6 -0.48 25.43 -24.33
CA LEU A 6 0.38 24.63 -25.20
C LEU A 6 1.25 23.66 -24.40
N SER A 7 1.80 24.12 -23.27
CA SER A 7 2.58 23.28 -22.35
C SER A 7 1.74 22.14 -21.78
N ASP A 8 0.50 22.42 -21.40
CA ASP A 8 -0.41 21.46 -20.79
C ASP A 8 -0.84 20.37 -21.78
N VAL A 9 -1.18 20.77 -23.01
CA VAL A 9 -1.46 19.83 -24.13
C VAL A 9 -0.25 18.96 -24.45
N LEU A 10 0.96 19.52 -24.45
CA LEU A 10 2.19 18.77 -24.67
C LEU A 10 2.43 17.75 -23.54
N MET A 11 2.23 18.14 -22.28
CA MET A 11 2.39 17.26 -21.12
C MET A 11 1.40 16.09 -21.17
N CYS A 12 0.12 16.32 -21.49
CA CYS A 12 -0.87 15.26 -21.66
C CYS A 12 -0.52 14.27 -22.79
N ARG A 13 0.18 14.70 -23.84
CA ARG A 13 0.61 13.83 -24.95
C ARG A 13 1.89 13.05 -24.66
N VAL A 14 2.83 13.67 -23.97
CA VAL A 14 4.15 13.08 -23.69
C VAL A 14 4.10 12.18 -22.47
N PHE A 15 3.40 12.58 -21.40
CA PHE A 15 3.35 11.83 -20.15
C PHE A 15 2.96 10.35 -20.29
N PRO A 16 1.95 9.97 -21.11
CA PRO A 16 1.57 8.58 -21.31
C PRO A 16 2.70 7.69 -21.84
N THR A 17 3.67 8.27 -22.55
CA THR A 17 4.84 7.55 -23.07
C THR A 17 5.84 7.16 -21.97
N THR A 18 5.79 7.85 -20.83
CA THR A 18 6.63 7.54 -19.65
C THR A 18 6.03 6.43 -18.79
N LEU A 19 4.72 6.16 -18.93
CA LEU A 19 4.00 5.14 -18.16
C LEU A 19 4.41 3.72 -18.56
N ARG A 20 4.51 2.83 -17.58
CA ARG A 20 4.88 1.42 -17.76
C ARG A 20 3.88 0.50 -17.07
N GLY A 21 3.83 -0.76 -17.52
CA GLY A 21 3.08 -1.82 -16.85
C GLY A 21 1.59 -1.49 -16.62
N PRO A 22 1.05 -1.72 -15.41
CA PRO A 22 -0.35 -1.49 -15.08
C PRO A 22 -0.83 -0.04 -15.34
N THR A 23 0.03 0.95 -15.12
CA THR A 23 -0.30 2.37 -15.31
C THR A 23 -0.52 2.73 -16.78
N ARG A 24 0.23 2.11 -17.70
CA ARG A 24 0.01 2.28 -19.14
C ARG A 24 -1.28 1.61 -19.60
N MET A 25 -1.59 0.43 -19.07
CA MET A 25 -2.83 -0.28 -19.39
C MET A 25 -4.06 0.48 -18.89
N TRP A 26 -3.99 1.03 -17.68
CA TRP A 26 -5.01 1.91 -17.13
C TRP A 26 -5.23 3.14 -18.01
N TYR A 27 -4.15 3.82 -18.42
CA TYR A 27 -4.25 5.00 -19.27
C TYR A 27 -4.97 4.70 -20.60
N GLY A 28 -4.70 3.55 -21.22
CA GLY A 28 -5.37 3.12 -22.45
C GLY A 28 -6.85 2.77 -22.31
N ARG A 29 -7.36 2.64 -21.07
CA ARG A 29 -8.79 2.40 -20.77
C ARG A 29 -9.55 3.69 -20.46
N LEU A 30 -8.87 4.81 -20.27
CA LEU A 30 -9.52 6.11 -20.13
C LEU A 30 -10.21 6.45 -21.45
N GLN A 31 -11.47 6.87 -21.38
CA GLN A 31 -12.17 7.34 -22.58
C GLN A 31 -11.42 8.54 -23.17
N SER A 32 -11.20 8.53 -24.49
CA SER A 32 -10.34 9.46 -25.23
C SER A 32 -10.74 10.95 -25.18
N ALA A 33 -11.63 11.37 -24.28
CA ALA A 33 -12.17 12.72 -24.19
C ALA A 33 -12.36 13.24 -22.75
N THR A 34 -11.94 12.51 -21.71
CA THR A 34 -12.18 12.94 -20.31
C THR A 34 -11.06 13.78 -19.71
N ILE A 35 -9.87 13.83 -20.32
CA ILE A 35 -8.71 14.54 -19.78
C ILE A 35 -8.47 15.81 -20.59
N ILE A 36 -8.81 16.95 -19.98
CA ILE A 36 -8.66 18.28 -20.58
C ILE A 36 -7.39 19.01 -20.12
N SER A 37 -6.73 18.53 -19.05
CA SER A 37 -5.49 19.14 -18.53
C SER A 37 -4.55 18.13 -17.89
N PHE A 38 -3.27 18.50 -17.75
CA PHE A 38 -2.28 17.67 -17.09
C PHE A 38 -2.59 17.49 -15.60
N ASP A 39 -3.11 18.54 -14.95
CA ASP A 39 -3.55 18.48 -13.54
C ASP A 39 -4.69 17.46 -13.34
N GLN A 40 -5.61 17.37 -14.30
CA GLN A 40 -6.66 16.36 -14.24
C GLN A 40 -6.10 14.95 -14.42
N LEU A 41 -5.14 14.77 -15.35
CA LEU A 41 -4.46 13.49 -15.57
C LEU A 41 -3.71 13.01 -14.32
N THR A 42 -2.97 13.91 -13.66
CA THR A 42 -2.25 13.56 -12.43
C THR A 42 -3.20 13.19 -11.31
N ARG A 43 -4.30 13.92 -11.11
CA ARG A 43 -5.31 13.57 -10.10
C ARG A 43 -5.97 12.22 -10.34
N GLU A 44 -6.33 11.90 -11.58
CA GLU A 44 -6.94 10.61 -11.94
C GLU A 44 -5.97 9.44 -11.73
N LEU A 45 -4.69 9.66 -12.05
CA LEU A 45 -3.62 8.70 -11.80
C LEU A 45 -3.40 8.52 -10.29
N GLU A 46 -3.36 9.61 -9.54
CA GLU A 46 -3.24 9.59 -8.09
C GLU A 46 -4.43 8.86 -7.46
N GLN A 47 -5.66 9.13 -7.87
CA GLN A 47 -6.84 8.44 -7.33
C GLN A 47 -6.81 6.94 -7.63
N ASN A 48 -6.44 6.53 -8.84
CA ASN A 48 -6.39 5.10 -9.21
C ASN A 48 -5.24 4.34 -8.52
N PHE A 49 -4.10 4.98 -8.31
CA PHE A 49 -2.89 4.31 -7.82
C PHE A 49 -2.61 4.59 -6.33
N LEU A 50 -2.86 5.79 -5.81
CA LEU A 50 -2.68 6.12 -4.39
C LEU A 50 -3.71 5.43 -3.49
N ALA A 51 -4.97 5.27 -3.95
CA ALA A 51 -5.97 4.51 -3.19
C ALA A 51 -5.56 3.04 -3.00
N ASN A 52 -4.70 2.52 -3.87
CA ASN A 52 -4.13 1.17 -3.79
C ASN A 52 -2.77 1.10 -3.09
N ILE A 53 -2.21 2.23 -2.63
CA ILE A 53 -1.02 2.20 -1.78
C ILE A 53 -1.46 1.69 -0.42
N ARG A 54 -1.14 0.42 -0.13
CA ARG A 54 -1.29 -0.10 1.22
C ARG A 54 -0.44 0.76 2.16
N PRO A 55 -1.02 1.28 3.26
CA PRO A 55 -0.24 1.96 4.27
C PRO A 55 0.95 1.09 4.70
N LYS A 56 2.12 1.71 4.86
CA LYS A 56 3.28 0.99 5.38
C LYS A 56 2.90 0.39 6.74
N PRO A 57 3.12 -0.92 6.97
CA PRO A 57 2.77 -1.53 8.25
C PRO A 57 3.54 -0.82 9.38
N MET A 58 2.83 -0.54 10.46
CA MET A 58 3.35 0.13 11.65
C MET A 58 3.46 -0.87 12.79
N VAL A 59 4.19 -0.54 13.86
CA VAL A 59 4.29 -1.39 15.05
C VAL A 59 2.90 -1.74 15.61
N ALA A 60 1.95 -0.80 15.56
CA ALA A 60 0.56 -1.03 15.95
C ALA A 60 -0.14 -2.12 15.14
N SER A 61 0.28 -2.37 13.88
CA SER A 61 -0.25 -3.45 13.05
C SER A 61 0.04 -4.84 13.64
N LEU A 62 1.11 -4.99 14.44
CA LEU A 62 1.42 -6.25 15.12
C LEU A 62 0.43 -6.59 16.23
N LEU A 63 -0.23 -5.58 16.83
CA LEU A 63 -1.21 -5.78 17.90
C LEU A 63 -2.47 -6.50 17.41
N GLY A 64 -2.76 -6.46 16.10
CA GLY A 64 -3.86 -7.21 15.49
C GLY A 64 -3.55 -8.69 15.26
N ILE A 65 -2.30 -9.13 15.46
CA ILE A 65 -1.88 -10.50 15.20
C ILE A 65 -2.09 -11.32 16.46
N ALA A 66 -3.23 -12.02 16.53
CA ALA A 66 -3.52 -12.97 17.59
C ALA A 66 -3.40 -14.42 17.09
N GLN A 67 -3.02 -15.32 18.00
CA GLN A 67 -2.99 -16.76 17.76
C GLN A 67 -4.42 -17.28 17.56
N GLY A 68 -4.64 -18.01 16.48
CA GLY A 68 -5.90 -18.68 16.18
C GLY A 68 -6.27 -19.73 17.23
N ARG A 69 -7.56 -20.10 17.32
CA ARG A 69 -8.05 -21.09 18.31
C ARG A 69 -7.40 -22.46 18.14
N GLU A 70 -7.17 -22.84 16.89
CA GLU A 70 -6.60 -24.12 16.48
C GLU A 70 -5.21 -23.94 15.85
N GLU A 71 -4.65 -22.73 15.91
CA GLU A 71 -3.32 -22.42 15.35
C GLU A 71 -2.24 -22.91 16.32
N PRO A 72 -1.40 -23.89 15.94
CA PRO A 72 -0.26 -24.29 16.74
C PRO A 72 0.67 -23.11 16.97
N LEU A 73 1.30 -23.05 18.15
CA LEU A 73 2.18 -21.92 18.51
C LEU A 73 3.30 -21.70 17.48
N ALA A 74 3.86 -22.79 16.93
CA ALA A 74 4.89 -22.70 15.90
C ALA A 74 4.41 -21.98 14.61
N GLN A 75 3.15 -22.21 14.22
CA GLN A 75 2.56 -21.54 13.06
C GLN A 75 2.33 -20.05 13.35
N PHE A 76 1.83 -19.73 14.55
CA PHE A 76 1.68 -18.35 15.00
C PHE A 76 3.03 -17.61 15.01
N VAL A 77 4.08 -18.21 15.58
CA VAL A 77 5.43 -17.62 15.61
C VAL A 77 5.95 -17.33 14.21
N ASN A 78 5.78 -18.26 13.27
CA ASN A 78 6.21 -18.05 11.88
C ASN A 78 5.44 -16.91 11.19
N ARG A 79 4.14 -16.82 11.42
CA ARG A 79 3.29 -15.74 10.89
C ARG A 79 3.68 -14.39 11.49
N PHE A 80 3.80 -14.31 12.80
CA PHE A 80 4.20 -13.09 13.50
C PHE A 80 5.60 -12.62 13.07
N ALA A 81 6.56 -13.54 12.94
CA ALA A 81 7.90 -13.23 12.46
C ALA A 81 7.89 -12.65 11.04
N THR A 82 7.04 -13.19 10.16
CA THR A 82 6.91 -12.70 8.78
C THR A 82 6.37 -11.27 8.74
N GLU A 83 5.31 -10.97 9.50
CA GLU A 83 4.74 -9.63 9.59
C GLU A 83 5.69 -8.63 10.25
N SER A 84 6.44 -9.07 11.28
CA SER A 84 7.40 -8.21 11.98
C SER A 84 8.55 -7.72 11.07
N ARG A 85 8.97 -8.54 10.09
CA ARG A 85 10.01 -8.18 9.12
C ARG A 85 9.58 -7.04 8.19
N ALA A 86 8.27 -6.84 8.00
CA ALA A 86 7.75 -5.75 7.18
C ALA A 86 7.86 -4.37 7.85
N ILE A 87 8.24 -4.32 9.14
CA ILE A 87 8.31 -3.09 9.94
C ILE A 87 9.77 -2.82 10.33
N PRO A 88 10.58 -2.22 9.43
CA PRO A 88 11.95 -1.87 9.75
C PRO A 88 11.98 -0.82 10.88
N ASN A 89 12.93 -0.95 11.80
CA ASN A 89 13.18 -0.04 12.93
C ASN A 89 12.13 -0.09 14.07
N ALA A 90 11.32 -1.16 14.16
CA ALA A 90 10.50 -1.37 15.36
C ALA A 90 11.39 -1.58 16.60
N HIS A 91 11.06 -0.89 17.71
CA HIS A 91 11.78 -1.11 18.96
C HIS A 91 11.53 -2.53 19.48
N PRO A 92 12.56 -3.32 19.84
CA PRO A 92 12.39 -4.73 20.21
C PRO A 92 11.39 -4.98 21.33
N SER A 93 11.32 -4.10 22.33
CA SER A 93 10.35 -4.25 23.44
C SER A 93 8.90 -4.17 22.97
N LEU A 94 8.58 -3.34 21.97
CA LEU A 94 7.23 -3.21 21.43
C LEU A 94 6.83 -4.45 20.62
N VAL A 95 7.80 -5.03 19.89
CA VAL A 95 7.60 -6.28 19.15
C VAL A 95 7.33 -7.44 20.11
N VAL A 96 8.12 -7.55 21.19
CA VAL A 96 7.93 -8.56 22.23
C VAL A 96 6.57 -8.37 22.93
N GLN A 97 6.21 -7.13 23.25
CA GLN A 97 4.91 -6.85 23.87
C GLN A 97 3.73 -7.25 22.96
N ALA A 98 3.78 -6.89 21.68
CA ALA A 98 2.75 -7.28 20.72
C ALA A 98 2.68 -8.81 20.56
N PHE A 99 3.83 -9.49 20.53
CA PHE A 99 3.88 -10.95 20.49
C PHE A 99 3.20 -11.60 21.69
N LEU A 100 3.51 -11.14 22.91
CA LEU A 100 2.92 -11.65 24.14
C LEU A 100 1.40 -11.40 24.20
N MET A 101 0.94 -10.23 23.73
CA MET A 101 -0.49 -9.90 23.64
C MET A 101 -1.23 -10.80 22.63
N GLY A 102 -0.54 -11.24 21.58
CA GLY A 102 -1.09 -12.10 20.55
C GLY A 102 -1.20 -13.58 20.94
N ILE A 103 -0.43 -14.04 21.93
CA ILE A 103 -0.47 -15.44 22.37
C ILE A 103 -1.78 -15.72 23.11
N ARG A 104 -2.46 -16.81 22.75
CA ARG A 104 -3.60 -17.26 23.55
C ARG A 104 -3.09 -17.84 24.86
N PRO A 105 -3.70 -17.51 26.00
CA PRO A 105 -3.51 -18.27 27.22
C PRO A 105 -3.88 -19.73 26.90
N SER A 106 -2.88 -20.60 26.89
CA SER A 106 -3.12 -22.03 26.84
C SER A 106 -4.09 -22.36 27.97
N LYS A 107 -5.14 -23.15 27.68
CA LYS A 107 -5.84 -23.85 28.76
C LYS A 107 -4.85 -24.85 29.34
N LEU A 108 -4.08 -24.40 30.33
CA LEU A 108 -3.20 -25.26 31.12
C LEU A 108 -3.95 -25.92 32.29
N PHE A 109 -5.29 -25.85 32.30
CA PHE A 109 -6.15 -26.54 33.24
C PHE A 109 -7.45 -26.97 32.55
#